data_AF-B3TEN2-F1
#
_entry.id   AF-B3TEN2-F1
#
_cell.length_a   1.000
_cell.length_b   1.000
_cell.length_c   1.000
_cell.angle_alpha   90.00
_cell.angle_beta   90.00
_cell.angle_gamma   90.00
#
_symmetry.space_group_name_H-M   'P 1'
#
loop_
_entity.id
_entity.type
_entity.pdbx_description
1 polymer ?
#
loop_
_entity_poly.entity_id
_entity_poly.type
_entity_poly.pdbx_seq_one_letter_code
_entity_poly.pdbx_strand_id
1 'polypeptide(L)'
;LIDTNVLLLYHPDDLNYLCQVYETVIQEGSLKRSKSYRIKIENGSYVKVESEFSTFICPWSRSVVFITAKNYVIEGPANPDVFAKPSDGKSVKISDDEKNKIQMLRKKIITIMHEVPSKPAEVAKQQISKRCQDLESFMESLMDEQPKTEEELRLEIQEPDHSNFERDSVMLGGISPHHEYNDSKSSTETPLS
;
A
#
# COMPACT_ATOMS: atom_id res chain seq x y z
N LEU A 1 -21.35 18.14 -8.28
CA LEU A 1 -21.06 17.36 -9.51
C LEU A 1 -20.81 15.93 -9.09
N ILE A 2 -21.59 14.99 -9.63
CA ILE A 2 -21.46 13.53 -9.44
C ILE A 2 -21.42 12.93 -10.86
N ASP A 3 -20.71 11.82 -11.04
CA ASP A 3 -20.53 11.12 -12.33
C ASP A 3 -20.08 12.00 -13.51
N THR A 4 -19.41 13.12 -13.19
CA THR A 4 -18.92 14.10 -14.15
C THR A 4 -17.41 13.96 -14.31
N ASN A 5 -16.91 13.89 -15.55
CA ASN A 5 -15.48 13.82 -15.82
C ASN A 5 -14.78 15.15 -15.48
N VAL A 6 -14.04 15.18 -14.37
CA VAL A 6 -13.30 16.36 -13.87
C VAL A 6 -12.30 16.92 -14.88
N LEU A 7 -11.77 16.10 -15.79
CA LEU A 7 -10.80 16.54 -16.82
C LEU A 7 -11.43 17.52 -17.84
N LEU A 8 -12.76 17.58 -17.91
CA LEU A 8 -13.50 18.55 -18.72
C LEU A 8 -13.63 19.92 -18.05
N LEU A 9 -13.43 19.99 -16.73
CA LEU A 9 -13.49 21.22 -15.94
C LEU A 9 -12.15 21.96 -15.91
N TYR A 10 -11.03 21.25 -16.09
CA TYR A 10 -9.70 21.87 -16.15
C TYR A 10 -9.53 22.73 -17.42
N HIS A 11 -8.88 23.88 -17.26
CA HIS A 11 -8.55 24.75 -18.38
C HIS A 11 -7.52 24.10 -19.32
N PRO A 12 -7.69 24.17 -20.66
CA PRO A 12 -6.79 23.57 -21.65
C PRO A 12 -5.30 23.77 -21.40
N ASP A 13 -4.84 25.01 -21.21
CA ASP A 13 -3.41 25.32 -21.03
C ASP A 13 -2.79 24.66 -19.78
N ASP A 14 -3.61 24.47 -18.72
CA ASP A 14 -3.17 23.95 -17.43
C ASP A 14 -3.00 22.42 -17.45
N LEU A 15 -3.52 21.73 -18.48
CA LEU A 15 -3.48 20.26 -18.59
C LEU A 15 -2.05 19.70 -18.61
N ASN A 16 -1.06 20.43 -19.14
CA ASN A 16 0.34 19.99 -19.11
C ASN A 16 0.89 19.96 -17.69
N TYR A 17 0.58 20.98 -16.88
CA TYR A 17 0.96 21.01 -15.47
C TYR A 17 0.19 19.95 -14.67
N LEU A 18 -1.10 19.78 -14.96
CA LEU A 18 -1.92 18.77 -14.31
C LEU A 18 -1.42 17.34 -14.59
N CYS A 19 -0.87 17.04 -15.78
CA CYS A 19 -0.19 15.76 -16.02
C CYS A 19 0.93 15.51 -14.98
N GLN A 20 1.76 16.52 -14.69
CA GLN A 20 2.83 16.42 -13.68
C GLN A 20 2.25 16.26 -12.27
N VAL A 21 1.16 16.96 -11.95
CA VAL A 21 0.44 16.78 -10.67
C VAL A 21 -0.04 15.35 -10.51
N TYR A 22 -0.71 14.78 -11.52
CA TYR A 22 -1.15 13.38 -11.47
C TYR A 22 0.04 12.42 -11.39
N GLU A 23 1.12 12.62 -12.13
CA GLU A 23 2.36 11.82 -12.02
C GLU A 23 2.92 11.83 -10.59
N THR A 24 3.07 13.01 -9.97
CA THR A 24 3.50 13.12 -8.57
C THR A 24 2.52 12.44 -7.62
N VAL A 25 1.22 12.67 -7.79
CA VAL A 25 0.18 12.14 -6.90
C VAL A 25 0.08 10.61 -6.96
N ILE A 26 0.29 9.99 -8.13
CA ILE A 26 0.35 8.53 -8.27
C ILE A 26 1.66 7.97 -7.69
N GLN A 27 2.80 8.63 -7.91
CA GLN A 27 4.10 8.15 -7.41
C GLN A 27 4.26 8.30 -5.89
N GLU A 28 3.82 9.42 -5.32
CA GLU A 28 4.03 9.79 -3.91
C GLU A 28 2.80 9.53 -3.02
N GLY A 29 1.68 9.15 -3.63
CA GLY A 29 0.40 8.90 -2.98
C GLY A 29 -0.34 10.16 -2.53
N SER A 30 0.31 11.34 -2.53
CA SER A 30 -0.27 12.64 -2.17
C SER A 30 0.54 13.80 -2.74
N LEU A 31 -0.05 15.00 -2.79
CA LEU A 31 0.63 16.28 -3.04
C LEU A 31 0.10 17.32 -2.06
N LYS A 32 0.97 17.80 -1.15
CA LYS A 32 0.57 18.72 -0.06
C LYS A 32 0.10 20.11 -0.52
N ARG A 33 0.51 20.58 -1.70
CA ARG A 33 0.03 21.83 -2.29
C ARG A 33 0.41 21.88 -3.77
N SER A 34 -0.56 22.05 -4.65
CA SER A 34 -0.29 22.36 -6.06
C SER A 34 0.09 23.84 -6.24
N LYS A 35 0.67 24.18 -7.40
CA LYS A 35 0.60 25.53 -7.95
C LYS A 35 -0.85 25.86 -8.29
N SER A 36 -1.16 27.14 -8.50
CA SER A 36 -2.50 27.54 -8.90
C SER A 36 -2.84 27.07 -10.32
N TYR A 37 -4.07 26.57 -10.50
CA TYR A 37 -4.62 26.14 -11.79
C TYR A 37 -6.12 26.48 -11.87
N ARG A 38 -6.70 26.43 -13.07
CA ARG A 38 -8.07 26.89 -13.33
C ARG A 38 -9.08 25.74 -13.40
N ILE A 39 -10.18 25.87 -12.65
CA ILE A 39 -11.36 24.98 -12.71
C ILE A 39 -12.56 25.77 -13.24
N LYS A 40 -13.30 25.18 -14.18
CA LYS A 40 -14.56 25.71 -14.70
C LYS A 40 -15.68 25.58 -13.67
N ILE A 41 -16.47 26.63 -13.53
CA ILE A 41 -17.68 26.68 -12.68
C ILE A 41 -18.96 26.74 -13.55
N GLU A 42 -20.13 26.66 -12.91
CA GLU A 42 -21.44 26.52 -13.55
C GLU A 42 -21.74 27.61 -14.59
N ASN A 43 -21.45 28.88 -14.28
CA ASN A 43 -21.61 30.00 -15.22
C ASN A 43 -20.63 30.01 -16.42
N GLY A 44 -19.85 28.94 -16.62
CA GLY A 44 -18.88 28.78 -17.71
C GLY A 44 -17.53 29.48 -17.49
N SER A 45 -17.41 30.35 -16.48
CA SER A 45 -16.16 31.00 -16.10
C SER A 45 -15.18 30.02 -15.46
N TYR A 46 -13.95 30.47 -15.23
CA TYR A 46 -12.94 29.74 -14.46
C TYR A 46 -12.62 30.45 -13.15
N VAL A 47 -12.32 29.68 -12.12
CA VAL A 47 -11.74 30.13 -10.84
C VAL A 47 -10.34 29.57 -10.70
N LYS A 48 -9.41 30.31 -10.07
CA LYS A 48 -8.07 29.78 -9.76
C LYS A 48 -8.10 29.11 -8.39
N VAL A 49 -7.62 27.87 -8.35
CA VAL A 49 -7.51 27.09 -7.12
C VAL A 49 -6.08 26.58 -6.92
N GLU A 50 -5.72 26.38 -5.66
CA GLU A 50 -4.62 25.50 -5.27
C GLU A 50 -5.20 24.32 -4.49
N SER A 51 -4.60 23.14 -4.62
CA SER A 51 -5.20 21.92 -4.09
C SER A 51 -4.21 21.03 -3.37
N GLU A 52 -4.70 20.37 -2.32
CA GLU A 52 -4.04 19.24 -1.68
C GLU A 52 -4.64 17.97 -2.29
N PHE A 53 -3.80 17.09 -2.81
CA PHE A 53 -4.24 15.83 -3.40
C PHE A 53 -3.84 14.64 -2.52
N SER A 54 -4.70 13.64 -2.44
CA SER A 54 -4.42 12.35 -1.80
C SER A 54 -4.99 11.23 -2.65
N THR A 55 -4.32 10.07 -2.64
CA THR A 55 -4.79 8.85 -3.31
C THR A 55 -5.20 7.79 -2.29
N PHE A 56 -6.10 6.91 -2.70
CA PHE A 56 -6.30 5.62 -2.05
C PHE A 56 -5.96 4.51 -3.04
N ILE A 57 -5.03 3.64 -2.66
CA ILE A 57 -4.48 2.57 -3.47
C ILE A 57 -4.90 1.25 -2.84
N CYS A 58 -5.44 0.33 -3.65
CA CYS A 58 -5.84 -0.99 -3.20
C CYS A 58 -4.59 -1.83 -2.81
N PRO A 59 -4.50 -2.38 -1.58
CA PRO A 59 -3.33 -3.16 -1.15
C PRO A 59 -3.06 -4.42 -2.00
N TRP A 60 -4.11 -5.03 -2.56
CA TRP A 60 -4.03 -6.28 -3.32
C TRP A 60 -3.70 -6.05 -4.80
N SER A 61 -4.50 -5.26 -5.51
CA SER A 61 -4.28 -4.99 -6.94
C SER A 61 -3.18 -3.95 -7.21
N ARG A 62 -2.77 -3.20 -6.18
CA ARG A 62 -1.89 -2.02 -6.28
C ARG A 62 -2.39 -0.96 -7.26
N SER A 63 -3.68 -0.97 -7.59
CA SER A 63 -4.31 0.03 -8.43
C SER A 63 -4.87 1.18 -7.61
N VAL A 64 -4.88 2.39 -8.17
CA VAL A 64 -5.59 3.53 -7.62
C VAL A 64 -7.09 3.22 -7.62
N VAL A 65 -7.76 3.44 -6.49
CA VAL A 65 -9.23 3.30 -6.37
C VAL A 65 -9.89 4.66 -6.54
N PHE A 66 -9.35 5.69 -5.87
CA PHE A 66 -9.81 7.06 -6.00
C PHE A 66 -8.70 8.06 -5.67
N ILE A 67 -8.88 9.29 -6.16
CA ILE A 67 -8.04 10.45 -5.86
C ILE A 67 -8.96 11.53 -5.31
N THR A 68 -8.63 12.07 -4.14
CA THR A 68 -9.32 13.24 -3.55
C THR A 68 -8.49 14.49 -3.76
N ALA A 69 -9.18 15.63 -3.93
CA ALA A 69 -8.57 16.94 -4.04
C ALA A 69 -9.30 17.92 -3.12
N LYS A 70 -8.59 18.46 -2.12
CA LYS A 70 -9.07 19.54 -1.26
C LYS A 70 -8.68 20.86 -1.93
N ASN A 71 -9.65 21.47 -2.61
CA ASN A 71 -9.44 22.67 -3.42
C ASN A 71 -9.64 23.93 -2.55
N TYR A 72 -8.75 24.91 -2.71
CA TYR A 72 -8.81 26.22 -2.09
C TYR A 72 -8.90 27.29 -3.18
N VAL A 73 -9.98 28.09 -3.18
CA VAL A 73 -10.14 29.19 -4.14
C VAL A 73 -9.17 30.32 -3.78
N ILE A 74 -8.29 30.67 -4.72
CA ILE A 74 -7.31 31.76 -4.59
C ILE A 74 -7.79 33.00 -5.33
N GLU A 75 -8.48 32.82 -6.46
CA GLU A 75 -9.05 33.92 -7.25
C GLU A 75 -10.45 33.53 -7.75
N GLY A 76 -11.42 34.39 -7.48
CA GLY A 76 -12.80 34.22 -7.92
C GLY A 76 -12.99 34.47 -9.43
N PRO A 77 -14.18 34.18 -9.95
CA PRO A 77 -14.51 34.41 -11.36
C PRO A 77 -14.74 35.90 -11.64
N ALA A 78 -14.51 36.33 -12.88
CA ALA A 78 -14.75 37.72 -13.30
C ALA A 78 -16.24 38.13 -13.24
N ASN A 79 -17.16 37.18 -13.46
CA ASN A 79 -18.57 37.35 -13.14
C ASN A 79 -18.85 36.78 -11.73
N PRO A 80 -19.18 37.61 -10.72
CA PRO A 80 -19.42 37.14 -9.36
C PRO A 80 -20.70 36.30 -9.21
N ASP A 81 -21.66 36.39 -10.15
CA ASP A 81 -22.82 35.50 -10.16
C ASP A 81 -22.44 34.12 -10.71
N VAL A 82 -22.07 33.21 -9.81
CA VAL A 82 -21.68 31.83 -10.12
C VAL A 82 -22.85 30.95 -10.57
N PHE A 83 -24.10 31.38 -10.35
CA PHE A 83 -25.32 30.65 -10.72
C PHE A 83 -25.96 31.17 -12.01
N ALA A 84 -25.44 32.27 -12.57
CA ALA A 84 -25.81 32.75 -13.88
C ALA A 84 -25.71 31.63 -14.92
N LYS A 85 -26.66 31.59 -15.87
CA LYS A 85 -26.58 30.68 -17.01
C LYS A 85 -25.27 30.96 -17.77
N PRO A 86 -24.53 29.92 -18.20
CA PRO A 86 -23.36 30.13 -19.05
C PRO A 86 -23.78 30.88 -20.31
N SER A 87 -23.09 31.98 -20.60
CA SER A 87 -23.41 32.76 -21.80
C SER A 87 -22.93 32.01 -23.04
N ASP A 88 -23.79 31.91 -24.06
CA ASP A 88 -23.47 31.28 -25.36
C ASP A 88 -22.34 32.01 -26.12
N GLY A 89 -21.86 33.14 -25.59
CA GLY A 89 -20.83 33.98 -26.17
C GLY A 89 -19.41 33.53 -25.83
N LYS A 90 -18.63 33.23 -26.88
CA LYS A 90 -17.19 32.92 -26.87
C LYS A 90 -16.83 31.47 -26.50
N SER A 91 -17.41 30.51 -27.21
CA SER A 91 -16.59 29.37 -27.63
C SER A 91 -15.41 29.90 -28.45
N VAL A 92 -14.20 29.89 -27.87
CA VAL A 92 -12.99 30.17 -28.64
C VAL A 92 -12.95 29.17 -29.79
N LYS A 93 -12.71 29.64 -31.02
CA LYS A 93 -12.53 28.78 -32.19
C LYS A 93 -11.16 28.08 -32.09
N ILE A 94 -11.09 27.10 -31.22
CA ILE A 94 -9.93 26.22 -31.02
C ILE A 94 -9.73 25.41 -32.31
N SER A 95 -8.49 25.36 -32.81
CA SER A 95 -8.12 24.55 -33.99
C SER A 95 -8.32 23.05 -33.71
N ASP A 96 -8.54 22.25 -34.74
CA ASP A 96 -8.67 20.80 -34.55
C ASP A 96 -7.38 20.16 -34.01
N ASP A 97 -6.21 20.69 -34.36
CA ASP A 97 -4.92 20.30 -33.77
C ASP A 97 -4.86 20.56 -32.26
N GLU A 98 -5.38 21.71 -31.82
CA GLU A 98 -5.44 22.06 -30.40
C GLU A 98 -6.45 21.19 -29.65
N LYS A 99 -7.62 20.89 -30.24
CA LYS A 99 -8.58 19.92 -29.69
C LYS A 99 -7.95 18.54 -29.53
N ASN A 100 -7.23 18.08 -30.55
CA ASN A 100 -6.52 16.80 -30.52
C ASN A 100 -5.44 16.78 -29.42
N LYS A 101 -4.66 17.85 -29.27
CA LYS A 101 -3.68 18.01 -28.18
C LYS A 101 -4.34 17.99 -26.79
N ILE A 102 -5.46 18.70 -26.62
CA ILE A 102 -6.24 18.71 -25.37
C ILE A 102 -6.75 17.31 -25.05
N GLN A 103 -7.29 16.58 -26.03
CA GLN A 103 -7.72 15.19 -25.84
C GLN A 103 -6.56 14.25 -25.52
N MET A 104 -5.40 14.43 -26.16
CA MET A 104 -4.19 13.64 -25.88
C MET A 104 -3.71 13.84 -24.44
N LEU A 105 -3.68 15.07 -23.93
CA LEU A 105 -3.31 15.36 -22.54
C LEU A 105 -4.30 14.76 -21.53
N ARG A 106 -5.62 14.84 -21.82
CA ARG A 106 -6.65 14.18 -21.00
C ARG A 106 -6.48 12.66 -20.99
N LYS A 107 -6.20 12.04 -22.15
CA LYS A 107 -5.88 10.61 -22.24
C LYS A 107 -4.61 10.26 -21.45
N LYS A 108 -3.55 11.08 -21.52
CA LYS A 108 -2.33 10.89 -20.72
C LYS A 108 -2.64 10.86 -19.22
N ILE A 109 -3.43 11.80 -18.71
CA ILE A 109 -3.86 11.82 -17.30
C ILE A 109 -4.60 10.51 -16.92
N ILE A 110 -5.48 10.01 -17.80
CA ILE A 110 -6.15 8.71 -17.59
C ILE A 110 -5.15 7.56 -17.55
N THR A 111 -4.19 7.52 -18.48
CA THR A 111 -3.10 6.50 -18.48
C THR A 111 -2.32 6.53 -17.16
N ILE A 112 -1.87 7.71 -16.71
CA ILE A 112 -1.16 7.88 -15.44
C ILE A 112 -1.96 7.32 -14.26
N MET A 113 -3.27 7.57 -14.19
CA MET A 113 -4.12 7.05 -13.11
C MET A 113 -4.30 5.52 -13.12
N HIS A 114 -4.00 4.85 -14.24
CA HIS A 114 -4.01 3.38 -14.35
C HIS A 114 -2.62 2.73 -14.15
N GLU A 115 -1.55 3.52 -14.00
CA GLU A 115 -0.22 3.00 -13.68
C GLU A 115 -0.14 2.54 -12.22
N VAL A 116 0.71 1.54 -11.95
CA VAL A 116 0.90 0.98 -10.60
C VAL A 116 1.88 1.86 -9.81
N PRO A 117 1.52 2.40 -8.63
CA PRO A 117 2.40 3.19 -7.78
C PRO A 117 3.66 2.43 -7.35
N SER A 118 4.83 3.00 -7.60
CA SER A 118 6.13 2.39 -7.28
C SER A 118 6.58 2.62 -5.83
N LYS A 119 6.64 3.89 -5.38
CA LYS A 119 7.26 4.24 -4.09
C LYS A 119 6.63 3.57 -2.85
N PRO A 120 5.28 3.44 -2.72
CA PRO A 120 4.70 2.76 -1.56
C PRO A 120 5.11 1.28 -1.44
N ALA A 121 5.32 0.60 -2.58
CA ALA A 121 5.80 -0.77 -2.60
C ALA A 121 7.29 -0.89 -2.21
N GLU A 122 8.11 0.10 -2.57
CA GLU A 122 9.53 0.18 -2.18
C GLU A 122 9.67 0.39 -0.66
N VAL A 123 8.89 1.30 -0.07
CA VAL A 123 8.88 1.53 1.39
C VAL A 123 8.40 0.29 2.14
N ALA A 124 7.37 -0.40 1.64
CA ALA A 124 6.91 -1.66 2.22
C ALA A 124 8.00 -2.75 2.15
N LYS A 125 8.73 -2.85 1.03
CA LYS A 125 9.87 -3.77 0.88
C LYS A 125 11.00 -3.46 1.88
N GLN A 126 11.33 -2.19 2.10
CA GLN A 126 12.31 -1.77 3.11
C GLN A 126 11.85 -2.12 4.53
N GLN A 127 10.58 -1.92 4.87
CA GLN A 127 10.05 -2.30 6.19
C GLN A 127 10.08 -3.82 6.43
N ILE A 128 9.77 -4.63 5.41
CA ILE A 128 9.89 -6.09 5.51
C ILE A 128 11.35 -6.49 5.71
N SER A 129 12.26 -5.95 4.90
CA SER A 129 13.71 -6.23 5.03
C SER A 129 14.23 -5.88 6.43
N LYS A 130 13.81 -4.73 6.98
CA LYS A 130 14.19 -4.34 8.34
C LYS A 130 13.61 -5.30 9.38
N ARG A 131 12.33 -5.67 9.28
CA ARG A 131 11.72 -6.62 10.23
C ARG A 131 12.35 -8.01 10.18
N CYS A 132 12.83 -8.46 9.02
CA CYS A 132 13.61 -9.69 8.92
C CYS A 132 14.94 -9.56 9.67
N GLN A 133 15.68 -8.45 9.49
CA GLN A 133 16.92 -8.19 10.22
C GLN A 133 16.72 -8.05 11.74
N ASP A 134 15.67 -7.32 12.16
CA ASP A 134 15.29 -7.17 13.56
C ASP A 134 14.95 -8.55 14.20
N LEU A 135 14.34 -9.47 13.42
CA LEU A 135 14.02 -10.83 13.85
C LEU A 135 15.26 -11.74 13.90
N GLU A 136 16.13 -11.67 12.89
CA GLU A 136 17.39 -12.40 12.83
C GLU A 136 18.27 -12.07 14.05
N SER A 137 18.46 -10.78 14.33
CA SER A 137 19.21 -10.30 15.51
C SER A 137 18.59 -10.74 16.84
N PHE A 138 17.26 -10.81 16.93
CA PHE A 138 16.58 -11.30 18.13
C PHE A 138 16.74 -12.81 18.31
N MET A 139 16.65 -13.60 17.23
CA MET A 139 16.89 -15.05 17.29
C MET A 139 18.35 -15.36 17.64
N GLU A 140 19.31 -14.62 17.09
CA GLU A 140 20.74 -14.74 17.40
C GLU A 140 20.99 -14.47 18.90
N SER A 141 20.42 -13.40 19.45
CA SER A 141 20.50 -13.11 20.90
C SER A 141 19.93 -14.22 21.79
N LEU A 142 18.87 -14.92 21.36
CA LEU A 142 18.29 -16.05 22.10
C LEU A 142 19.10 -17.34 21.97
N MET A 143 19.95 -17.46 20.94
CA MET A 143 20.85 -18.60 20.75
C MET A 143 22.18 -18.42 21.50
N ASP A 144 22.65 -17.18 21.64
CA ASP A 144 23.82 -16.83 22.47
C ASP A 144 23.50 -16.84 23.97
N GLU A 145 22.25 -16.60 24.39
CA GLU A 145 21.79 -16.88 25.75
C GLU A 145 21.61 -18.40 25.98
N GLN A 146 22.73 -19.12 26.09
CA GLN A 146 22.69 -20.44 26.74
C GLN A 146 22.21 -20.30 28.18
N PRO A 147 21.36 -21.23 28.68
CA PRO A 147 21.03 -21.27 30.10
C PRO A 147 22.33 -21.46 30.87
N LYS A 148 22.54 -20.64 31.91
CA LYS A 148 23.67 -20.81 32.84
C LYS A 148 23.63 -22.24 33.35
N THR A 149 24.71 -22.98 33.09
CA THR A 149 24.93 -24.30 33.70
C THR A 149 24.70 -24.16 35.19
N GLU A 150 23.75 -24.92 35.74
CA GLU A 150 23.50 -24.95 37.18
C GLU A 150 24.72 -25.58 37.87
N GLU A 151 25.68 -24.74 38.26
CA GLU A 151 26.83 -25.18 39.05
C GLU A 151 26.35 -25.71 40.40
N GLU A 152 26.44 -27.03 40.54
CA GLU A 152 26.60 -27.72 41.83
C GLU A 152 25.57 -27.36 42.92
N LEU A 153 24.33 -27.83 42.76
CA LEU A 153 23.54 -28.29 43.91
C LEU A 153 24.21 -29.53 44.54
N ARG A 154 25.27 -29.30 45.32
CA ARG A 154 25.95 -30.31 46.13
C ARG A 154 25.03 -30.83 47.22
N LEU A 155 24.30 -31.89 46.90
CA LEU A 155 23.70 -32.76 47.90
C LEU A 155 24.79 -33.67 48.47
N GLU A 156 25.39 -33.26 49.59
CA GLU A 156 26.20 -34.14 50.43
C GLU A 156 25.32 -35.24 51.04
N ILE A 157 25.15 -36.34 50.30
CA ILE A 157 24.59 -37.57 50.84
C ILE A 157 25.74 -38.31 51.52
N GLN A 158 25.73 -38.31 52.86
CA GLN A 158 26.67 -39.11 53.64
C GLN A 158 26.44 -40.61 53.36
N GLU A 159 27.49 -41.29 52.92
CA GLU A 159 27.50 -42.76 52.87
C GLU A 159 27.45 -43.33 54.30
N PRO A 160 26.79 -44.49 54.45
CA PRO A 160 27.34 -45.57 55.24
C PRO A 160 27.66 -46.78 54.35
N ASP A 161 28.83 -47.38 54.58
CA ASP A 161 29.31 -48.60 53.93
C ASP A 161 28.24 -49.68 53.78
N HIS A 162 28.23 -50.42 52.66
CA HIS A 162 28.19 -51.89 52.67
C HIS A 162 28.50 -52.52 51.30
N SER A 163 29.76 -52.94 51.15
CA SER A 163 30.21 -54.20 50.52
C SER A 163 29.43 -54.84 49.36
N ASN A 164 30.11 -54.97 48.21
CA ASN A 164 29.99 -56.03 47.18
C ASN A 164 28.60 -56.29 46.54
N PHE A 165 28.49 -56.08 45.23
CA PHE A 165 28.29 -57.17 44.25
C PHE A 165 28.54 -56.67 42.80
N GLU A 166 28.51 -57.59 41.83
CA GLU A 166 29.22 -57.50 40.55
C GLU A 166 28.69 -56.47 39.53
N ARG A 167 29.58 -56.09 38.61
CA ARG A 167 29.25 -55.42 37.34
C ARG A 167 28.51 -56.40 36.43
N ASP A 168 27.40 -55.98 35.80
CA ASP A 168 27.33 -56.08 34.33
C ASP A 168 26.35 -55.08 33.71
N SER A 169 26.46 -54.91 32.38
CA SER A 169 25.99 -53.74 31.65
C SER A 169 24.58 -53.90 31.05
N VAL A 170 23.74 -52.86 31.15
CA VAL A 170 22.53 -52.74 30.31
C VAL A 170 22.45 -51.35 29.70
N MET A 171 22.99 -51.19 28.49
CA MET A 171 22.65 -50.09 27.59
C MET A 171 21.24 -50.34 27.04
N LEU A 172 20.22 -49.67 27.58
CA LEU A 172 18.87 -49.74 27.02
C LEU A 172 18.83 -48.99 25.67
N GLY A 173 18.84 -49.78 24.59
CA GLY A 173 18.66 -49.29 23.23
C GLY A 173 17.34 -48.54 23.05
N GLY A 174 17.34 -47.58 22.12
CA GLY A 174 16.30 -46.56 22.04
C GLY A 174 14.93 -47.06 21.56
N ILE A 175 13.91 -46.30 21.95
CA ILE A 175 12.56 -46.36 21.39
C ILE A 175 12.08 -44.93 21.09
N SER A 176 12.27 -44.47 19.86
CA SER A 176 11.60 -43.26 19.36
C SER A 176 10.11 -43.54 19.19
N PRO A 177 9.19 -42.77 19.78
CA PRO A 177 7.76 -42.89 19.53
C PRO A 177 7.38 -42.19 18.20
N HIS A 178 7.90 -42.69 17.08
CA HIS A 178 7.29 -42.41 15.78
C HIS A 178 5.95 -43.16 15.72
N HIS A 179 4.85 -42.43 15.88
CA HIS A 179 3.51 -42.99 15.74
C HIS A 179 2.94 -42.68 14.35
N GLU A 180 3.52 -43.32 13.33
CA GLU A 180 2.88 -43.44 12.02
C GLU A 180 1.82 -44.54 12.09
N TYR A 181 0.56 -44.16 12.36
CA TYR A 181 -0.54 -45.09 12.16
C TYR A 181 -1.08 -44.98 10.73
N ASN A 182 -0.87 -46.07 10.01
CA ASN A 182 -0.99 -46.26 8.58
C ASN A 182 -2.43 -46.14 8.04
N ASP A 183 -2.54 -45.92 6.72
CA ASP A 183 -3.76 -45.77 5.94
C ASP A 183 -4.88 -46.77 6.29
N SER A 184 -6.05 -46.24 6.61
CA SER A 184 -7.30 -47.02 6.76
C SER A 184 -8.36 -46.56 5.75
N LYS A 185 -8.16 -47.01 4.52
CA LYS A 185 -9.13 -47.30 3.43
C LYS A 185 -10.40 -46.45 3.33
N SER A 186 -10.45 -45.67 2.25
CA SER A 186 -11.64 -45.02 1.67
C SER A 186 -12.84 -45.96 1.42
N SER A 187 -14.00 -45.53 1.91
CA SER A 187 -15.41 -45.82 1.49
C SER A 187 -16.27 -44.83 2.31
N THR A 188 -17.35 -44.17 1.86
CA THR A 188 -18.29 -44.43 0.77
C THR A 188 -19.04 -43.12 0.39
N GLU A 189 -19.71 -43.08 -0.76
CA GLU A 189 -20.69 -42.05 -1.18
C GLU A 189 -21.98 -42.10 -0.31
N THR A 190 -22.95 -41.16 -0.24
CA THR A 190 -23.34 -39.86 -0.88
C THR A 190 -24.40 -39.18 0.06
N PRO A 191 -25.13 -38.06 -0.24
CA PRO A 191 -25.00 -36.94 -1.20
C PRO A 191 -25.15 -35.53 -0.54
N LEU A 192 -25.29 -34.47 -1.35
CA LEU A 192 -25.61 -33.09 -0.94
C LEU A 192 -27.12 -32.86 -0.71
N SER A 193 -27.45 -31.81 0.06
CA SER A 193 -28.74 -31.11 0.07
C SER A 193 -28.50 -29.60 0.16
#